data_AF-A0A1Y5PK18-F1
#
_entry.id   AF-A0A1Y5PK18-F1
#
_cell.length_a   1.000
_cell.length_b   1.000
_cell.length_c   1.000
_cell.angle_alpha   90.00
_cell.angle_beta   90.00
_cell.angle_gamma   90.00
#
_symmetry.space_group_name_H-M   'P 1'
#
loop_
_entity.id
_entity.type
_entity.pdbx_description
1 polymer ?
#
loop_
_entity_poly.entity_id
_entity_poly.type
_entity_poly.pdbx_seq_one_letter_code
_entity_poly.pdbx_strand_id
1 'polypeptide(L)'
;MTTSRGSVLGALTVGALGVGVLGAAAFVSMPTAAAAPCNASGLATTSSGVLAAAGGYLANHPGADDVLTAAASQSAEDAKASVRSYFIGHPGELFDLQNIAGPLRDLRNQCGVAISPGQLALLFEQVS
;
A
#
# COMPACT_ATOMS: atom_id res chain seq x y z
N MET A 1 -50.11 42.37 -17.27
CA MET A 1 -50.47 41.10 -17.92
C MET A 1 -49.20 40.27 -18.00
N THR A 2 -48.99 39.11 -17.37
CA THR A 2 -49.79 38.20 -16.52
C THR A 2 -48.72 37.27 -15.88
N THR A 3 -48.46 37.33 -14.56
CA THR A 3 -48.79 36.30 -13.53
C THR A 3 -48.34 34.86 -13.88
N SER A 4 -47.29 34.31 -13.19
CA SER A 4 -47.38 33.24 -12.16
C SER A 4 -47.45 31.79 -12.69
N ARG A 5 -46.98 30.65 -12.11
CA ARG A 5 -46.16 30.18 -10.95
C ARG A 5 -46.08 28.62 -11.09
N GLY A 6 -45.14 27.98 -10.39
CA GLY A 6 -45.28 26.58 -9.89
C GLY A 6 -44.00 25.74 -10.05
N SER A 7 -43.08 25.69 -9.09
CA SER A 7 -43.09 24.92 -7.82
C SER A 7 -42.70 23.45 -7.99
N VAL A 8 -41.44 23.15 -7.67
CA VAL A 8 -40.88 21.81 -7.42
C VAL A 8 -41.31 21.39 -6.00
N LEU A 9 -42.03 20.27 -5.87
CA LEU A 9 -42.53 19.77 -4.60
C LEU A 9 -42.29 18.25 -4.46
N GLY A 10 -41.73 17.88 -3.31
CA GLY A 10 -41.94 16.59 -2.62
C GLY A 10 -40.89 15.52 -2.91
N ALA A 11 -40.45 14.67 -1.97
CA ALA A 11 -40.59 14.55 -0.51
C ALA A 11 -39.66 13.37 -0.13
N LEU A 12 -38.72 13.51 0.82
CA LEU A 12 -38.77 12.98 2.19
C LEU A 12 -38.96 11.44 2.34
N THR A 13 -37.92 10.74 2.82
CA THR A 13 -37.96 9.63 3.83
C THR A 13 -36.51 9.27 4.24
N VAL A 14 -36.00 9.80 5.37
CA VAL A 14 -35.83 9.20 6.73
C VAL A 14 -34.74 8.12 6.84
N GLY A 15 -33.68 8.48 7.57
CA GLY A 15 -32.59 7.60 8.05
C GLY A 15 -31.83 8.26 9.21
N ALA A 16 -32.47 8.28 10.37
CA ALA A 16 -32.03 8.54 11.76
C ALA A 16 -30.59 9.01 12.09
N LEU A 17 -30.55 10.15 12.79
CA LEU A 17 -29.83 10.43 14.06
C LEU A 17 -28.29 10.45 14.09
N GLY A 18 -27.76 11.67 14.17
CA GLY A 18 -26.43 11.99 14.66
C GLY A 18 -26.18 13.50 14.69
N VAL A 19 -26.88 14.24 15.57
CA VAL A 19 -26.50 15.63 15.91
C VAL A 19 -25.38 15.56 16.94
N GLY A 20 -24.19 16.07 16.59
CA GLY A 20 -23.06 16.09 17.49
C GLY A 20 -21.94 17.03 17.03
N VAL A 21 -22.09 18.31 17.40
CA VAL A 21 -21.03 19.28 17.71
C VAL A 21 -20.12 19.74 16.56
N LEU A 22 -20.21 21.04 16.28
CA LEU A 22 -19.16 21.87 15.70
C LEU A 22 -17.85 21.67 16.48
N GLY A 23 -16.98 20.81 15.96
CA GLY A 23 -15.61 20.65 16.41
C GLY A 23 -14.74 20.54 15.17
N ALA A 24 -13.67 21.33 15.09
CA ALA A 24 -12.65 21.20 14.08
C ALA A 24 -11.96 19.83 14.23
N ALA A 25 -12.60 18.79 13.70
CA ALA A 25 -11.98 17.49 13.54
C ALA A 25 -11.02 17.65 12.36
N ALA A 26 -9.73 17.70 12.66
CA ALA A 26 -8.73 17.29 11.69
C ALA A 26 -9.14 15.87 11.26
N PHE A 27 -9.74 15.76 10.08
CA PHE A 27 -9.98 14.47 9.44
C PHE A 27 -8.59 13.91 9.15
N VAL A 28 -8.03 13.18 10.12
CA VAL A 28 -7.04 12.17 9.81
C VAL A 28 -7.81 11.19 8.95
N SER A 29 -7.65 11.31 7.63
CA SER A 29 -8.11 10.33 6.68
C SER A 29 -7.40 9.03 7.02
N MET A 30 -7.96 8.28 7.98
CA MET A 30 -7.66 6.87 8.12
C MET A 30 -7.92 6.28 6.75
N PRO A 31 -6.96 5.54 6.16
CA PRO A 31 -7.18 4.92 4.87
C PRO A 31 -8.41 4.03 5.02
N THR A 32 -9.54 4.47 4.49
CA THR A 32 -10.67 3.59 4.29
C THR A 32 -10.14 2.49 3.41
N ALA A 33 -10.14 1.25 3.90
CA ALA A 33 -9.69 0.08 3.16
C ALA A 33 -10.65 -0.17 1.99
N ALA A 34 -10.62 0.71 0.99
CA ALA A 34 -11.10 0.39 -0.33
C ALA A 34 -10.14 -0.67 -0.85
N ALA A 35 -10.70 -1.82 -1.26
CA ALA A 35 -9.91 -2.86 -1.91
C ALA A 35 -9.14 -2.20 -3.06
N ALA A 36 -7.81 -2.35 -3.06
CA ALA A 36 -7.00 -1.82 -4.13
C ALA A 36 -7.43 -2.48 -5.45
N PRO A 37 -7.57 -1.72 -6.55
CA PRO A 37 -8.05 -2.27 -7.80
C PRO A 37 -7.10 -3.35 -8.32
N CYS A 38 -7.64 -4.47 -8.83
CA CYS A 38 -6.88 -5.58 -9.39
C CYS A 38 -6.36 -5.30 -10.81
N ASN A 39 -5.53 -4.27 -10.93
CA ASN A 39 -4.91 -3.84 -12.17
C ASN A 39 -3.51 -3.27 -11.92
N ALA A 40 -2.80 -2.93 -12.99
CA ALA A 40 -1.42 -2.44 -12.91
C ALA A 40 -1.28 -1.17 -12.06
N SER A 41 -2.25 -0.24 -12.12
CA SER A 41 -2.21 0.99 -11.33
C SER A 41 -2.41 0.72 -9.83
N GLY A 42 -3.33 -0.17 -9.45
CA GLY A 42 -3.49 -0.59 -8.05
C GLY A 42 -2.26 -1.28 -7.48
N LEU A 43 -1.62 -2.16 -8.27
CA LEU A 43 -0.36 -2.78 -7.89
C LEU A 43 0.76 -1.74 -7.72
N ALA A 44 0.91 -0.82 -8.68
CA ALA A 44 1.93 0.21 -8.62
C ALA A 44 1.75 1.12 -7.39
N THR A 45 0.53 1.61 -7.13
CA THR A 45 0.24 2.44 -5.95
C THR A 45 0.53 1.70 -4.65
N THR A 46 0.13 0.42 -4.54
CA THR A 46 0.41 -0.41 -3.36
C THR A 46 1.91 -0.63 -3.19
N SER A 47 2.62 -0.95 -4.28
CA SER A 47 4.06 -1.16 -4.27
C SER A 47 4.82 0.09 -3.87
N SER A 48 4.45 1.26 -4.40
CA SER A 48 5.08 2.54 -4.03
C SER A 48 4.93 2.83 -2.54
N GLY A 49 3.76 2.57 -1.95
CA GLY A 49 3.54 2.73 -0.51
C GLY A 49 4.42 1.79 0.33
N VAL A 50 4.48 0.51 -0.05
CA VAL A 50 5.33 -0.47 0.62
C VAL A 50 6.81 -0.13 0.49
N LEU A 51 7.27 0.28 -0.70
CA LEU A 51 8.66 0.67 -0.93
C LEU A 51 9.04 1.93 -0.15
N ALA A 52 8.15 2.91 -0.05
CA ALA A 52 8.39 4.10 0.78
C ALA A 52 8.52 3.73 2.27
N ALA A 53 7.65 2.86 2.78
CA ALA A 53 7.71 2.38 4.16
C ALA A 53 8.98 1.56 4.41
N ALA A 54 9.36 0.67 3.49
CA ALA A 54 10.60 -0.09 3.55
C ALA A 54 11.83 0.82 3.54
N GLY A 55 11.87 1.83 2.67
CA GLY A 55 12.97 2.81 2.62
C GLY A 55 13.14 3.56 3.95
N GLY A 56 12.03 4.01 4.55
CA GLY A 56 12.07 4.64 5.87
C GLY A 56 12.50 3.68 6.99
N TYR A 57 12.12 2.40 6.91
CA TYR A 57 12.57 1.38 7.84
C TYR A 57 14.07 1.12 7.71
N LEU A 58 14.56 0.87 6.48
CA LEU A 58 15.96 0.55 6.20
C LEU A 58 16.90 1.70 6.56
N ALA A 59 16.51 2.95 6.31
CA ALA A 59 17.28 4.13 6.74
C ALA A 59 17.52 4.18 8.27
N ASN A 60 16.65 3.55 9.06
CA ASN A 60 16.77 3.44 10.51
C ASN A 60 17.37 2.10 10.97
N HIS A 61 17.66 1.18 10.05
CA HIS A 61 18.21 -0.16 10.30
C HIS A 61 19.43 -0.40 9.39
N PRO A 62 20.59 0.20 9.70
CA PRO A 62 21.75 0.19 8.80
C PRO A 62 22.26 -1.22 8.48
N GLY A 63 22.14 -2.19 9.40
CA GLY A 63 22.54 -3.57 9.12
C GLY A 63 21.68 -4.24 8.04
N ALA A 64 20.37 -4.02 8.06
CA ALA A 64 19.45 -4.52 7.04
C ALA A 64 19.64 -3.80 5.70
N ASP A 65 19.88 -2.50 5.74
CA ASP A 65 20.17 -1.69 4.56
C ASP A 65 21.47 -2.16 3.87
N ASP A 66 22.53 -2.36 4.66
CA ASP A 66 23.83 -2.83 4.18
C ASP A 66 23.74 -4.22 3.53
N VAL A 67 23.08 -5.18 4.18
CA VAL A 67 22.99 -6.55 3.63
C VAL A 67 22.17 -6.59 2.34
N LEU A 68 21.07 -5.82 2.26
CA LEU A 68 20.24 -5.75 1.06
C LEU A 68 20.95 -5.00 -0.08
N THR A 69 21.72 -3.96 0.26
CA THR A 69 22.54 -3.22 -0.71
C THR A 69 23.66 -4.09 -1.26
N ALA A 70 24.39 -4.81 -0.40
CA ALA A 70 25.46 -5.72 -0.82
C ALA A 70 24.92 -6.83 -1.73
N ALA A 71 23.75 -7.39 -1.39
CA ALA A 71 23.09 -8.44 -2.16
C ALA A 71 22.81 -8.06 -3.63
N ALA A 72 22.65 -6.77 -3.95
CA ALA A 72 22.40 -6.30 -5.31
C ALA A 72 23.57 -6.58 -6.29
N SER A 73 24.79 -6.75 -5.76
CA SER A 73 26.00 -7.03 -6.56
C SER A 73 26.41 -8.50 -6.56
N GLN A 74 25.71 -9.34 -5.80
CA GLN A 74 26.04 -10.74 -5.60
C GLN A 74 25.38 -11.64 -6.66
N SER A 75 25.87 -12.88 -6.76
CA SER A 75 25.14 -13.92 -7.49
C SER A 75 23.78 -14.17 -6.80
N ALA A 76 22.77 -14.61 -7.55
CA ALA A 76 21.44 -14.82 -6.99
C ALA A 76 21.43 -15.81 -5.79
N GLU A 77 22.34 -16.79 -5.80
CA GLU A 77 22.46 -17.77 -4.70
C GLU A 77 23.16 -17.16 -3.49
N ASP A 78 24.25 -16.40 -3.69
CA ASP A 78 24.96 -15.71 -2.60
C ASP A 78 24.11 -14.62 -1.95
N ALA A 79 23.33 -13.88 -2.75
CA ALA A 79 22.37 -12.89 -2.28
C ALA A 79 21.33 -13.51 -1.33
N LYS A 80 20.70 -14.61 -1.76
CA LYS A 80 19.73 -15.35 -0.93
C LYS A 80 20.37 -15.85 0.36
N ALA A 81 21.57 -16.42 0.28
CA ALA A 81 22.28 -16.94 1.44
C ALA A 81 22.65 -15.83 2.44
N SER A 82 23.19 -14.71 1.96
CA SER A 82 23.60 -13.56 2.77
C SER A 82 22.41 -12.93 3.49
N VAL A 83 21.34 -12.64 2.75
CA VAL A 83 20.09 -12.07 3.31
C VAL A 83 19.49 -13.02 4.34
N ARG A 84 19.41 -14.33 4.04
CA ARG A 84 18.89 -15.32 4.99
C ARG A 84 19.73 -15.40 6.25
N SER A 85 21.05 -15.43 6.11
CA SER A 85 21.97 -15.51 7.26
C SER A 85 21.80 -14.31 8.18
N TYR A 86 21.65 -13.11 7.62
CA TYR A 86 21.41 -11.90 8.40
C TYR A 86 20.12 -11.97 9.22
N PHE A 87 19.00 -12.31 8.57
CA PHE A 87 17.69 -12.32 9.22
C PHE A 87 17.47 -13.49 10.19
N ILE A 88 18.30 -14.55 10.13
CA ILE A 88 18.33 -15.57 11.21
C ILE A 88 18.80 -14.94 12.54
N GLY A 89 19.76 -14.02 12.49
CA GLY A 89 20.22 -13.27 13.67
C GLY A 89 19.31 -12.11 14.06
N HIS A 90 18.45 -11.65 13.14
CA HIS A 90 17.58 -10.49 13.31
C HIS A 90 16.11 -10.84 12.99
N PRO A 91 15.49 -11.77 13.74
CA PRO A 91 14.12 -12.21 13.44
C PRO A 91 13.06 -11.12 13.64
N GLY A 92 13.33 -10.14 14.52
CA GLY A 92 12.45 -8.97 14.70
C GLY A 92 12.38 -8.12 13.43
N GLU A 93 13.54 -7.81 12.85
CA GLU A 93 13.61 -7.01 11.63
C GLU A 93 12.97 -7.71 10.43
N LEU A 94 13.12 -9.04 10.37
CA LEU A 94 12.42 -9.86 9.39
C LEU A 94 10.89 -9.77 9.55
N PHE A 95 10.40 -9.77 10.78
CA PHE A 95 8.97 -9.63 11.07
C PHE A 95 8.45 -8.24 10.68
N ASP A 96 9.21 -7.18 10.97
CA ASP A 96 8.85 -5.82 10.60
C ASP A 96 8.76 -5.64 9.09
N LEU A 97 9.75 -6.15 8.34
CA LEU A 97 9.71 -6.13 6.88
C LEU A 97 8.55 -6.97 6.31
N GLN A 98 8.19 -8.09 6.95
CA GLN A 98 7.00 -8.86 6.56
C GLN A 98 5.70 -8.08 6.78
N ASN A 99 5.59 -7.31 7.86
CA ASN A 99 4.45 -6.45 8.13
C ASN A 99 4.38 -5.30 7.11
N ILE A 100 5.53 -4.68 6.80
CA ILE A 100 5.64 -3.65 5.76
C ILE A 100 5.19 -4.20 4.40
N ALA A 101 5.54 -5.44 4.07
CA ALA A 101 5.10 -6.12 2.84
C ALA A 101 3.65 -6.63 2.90
N GLY A 102 2.95 -6.47 4.02
CA GLY A 102 1.57 -6.89 4.25
C GLY A 102 0.60 -6.50 3.13
N PRO A 103 0.52 -5.22 2.73
CA PRO A 103 -0.41 -4.77 1.70
C PRO A 103 -0.24 -5.48 0.35
N LEU A 104 0.99 -5.84 -0.04
CA LEU A 104 1.25 -6.58 -1.28
C LEU A 104 0.78 -8.03 -1.19
N ARG A 105 0.95 -8.67 -0.02
CA ARG A 105 0.42 -10.02 0.22
C ARG A 105 -1.10 -10.01 0.17
N ASP A 106 -1.73 -9.01 0.76
CA ASP A 106 -3.18 -8.87 0.78
C ASP A 106 -3.73 -8.61 -0.63
N LEU A 107 -3.08 -7.75 -1.41
CA LEU A 107 -3.42 -7.51 -2.81
C LEU A 107 -3.33 -8.80 -3.64
N ARG A 108 -2.24 -9.57 -3.49
CA ARG A 108 -2.09 -10.87 -4.16
C ARG A 108 -3.20 -11.85 -3.77
N ASN A 109 -3.57 -11.89 -2.49
CA ASN A 109 -4.63 -12.77 -2.01
C ASN A 109 -6.01 -12.33 -2.55
N GLN A 110 -6.24 -11.02 -2.71
CA GLN A 110 -7.48 -10.47 -3.25
C GLN A 110 -7.62 -10.67 -4.77
N CYS A 111 -6.54 -10.46 -5.53
CA CYS A 111 -6.58 -10.46 -7.00
C CYS A 111 -6.20 -11.81 -7.63
N GLY A 112 -5.77 -12.77 -6.83
CA GLY A 112 -5.15 -14.00 -7.30
C GLY A 112 -3.74 -13.75 -7.87
N VAL A 113 -3.05 -14.81 -8.27
CA VAL A 113 -1.66 -14.77 -8.79
C VAL A 113 -1.52 -13.93 -10.08
N ALA A 114 -2.64 -13.43 -10.63
CA ALA A 114 -2.71 -12.73 -11.91
C ALA A 114 -1.96 -11.40 -11.95
N ILE A 115 -1.79 -10.71 -10.81
CA ILE A 115 -1.09 -9.42 -10.75
C ILE A 115 -0.03 -9.48 -9.65
N SER A 116 1.25 -9.61 -10.04
CA SER A 116 2.39 -9.70 -9.12
C SER A 116 3.37 -8.55 -9.35
N PRO A 117 4.12 -8.12 -8.32
CA PRO A 117 5.21 -7.15 -8.46
C PRO A 117 6.22 -7.52 -9.56
N GLY A 118 6.37 -8.81 -9.89
CA GLY A 118 7.25 -9.28 -10.96
C GLY A 118 6.87 -8.76 -12.36
N GLN A 119 5.60 -8.43 -12.62
CA GLN A 119 5.21 -7.84 -13.91
C GLN A 119 5.74 -6.42 -14.08
N LEU A 120 5.89 -5.68 -12.97
CA LEU A 120 6.56 -4.37 -13.01
C LEU A 120 8.05 -4.55 -13.29
N ALA A 121 8.69 -5.57 -12.71
CA ALA A 121 10.09 -5.88 -13.00
C ALA A 121 10.32 -6.19 -14.50
N LEU A 122 9.42 -6.95 -15.13
CA LEU A 122 9.47 -7.17 -16.59
C LEU A 122 9.38 -5.86 -17.37
N LEU A 123 8.51 -4.93 -16.98
CA LEU A 123 8.42 -3.62 -17.64
C LEU A 123 9.73 -2.84 -17.52
N PHE A 124 10.34 -2.82 -16.33
CA PHE A 124 11.63 -2.16 -16.12
C PHE A 124 12.72 -2.74 -17.02
N GLU A 125 12.79 -4.06 -17.13
CA GLU A 125 13.78 -4.74 -17.96
C GLU A 125 13.58 -4.52 -19.47
N GLN A 126 12.35 -4.19 -19.92
CA GLN A 126 12.09 -3.82 -21.32
C GLN A 126 12.44 -2.35 -21.63
N VAL A 127 12.48 -1.49 -20.62
CA VAL A 127 12.70 -0.03 -20.80
C VAL A 127 14.14 0.37 -20.47
N SER A 128 14.88 -0.45 -19.73
CA SER A 128 16.33 -0.32 -19.48
C SER A 128 17.17 -0.71 -20.68
#